data_AF-A0A1H9S226-F1
#
_entry.id   AF-A0A1H9S226-F1
#
_cell.length_a   1.000
_cell.length_b   1.000
_cell.length_c   1.000
_cell.angle_alpha   90.00
_cell.angle_beta   90.00
_cell.angle_gamma   90.00
#
_symmetry.space_group_name_H-M   'P 1'
#
loop_
_entity.id
_entity.type
_entity.pdbx_description
1 polymer ?
#
loop_
_entity_poly.entity_id
_entity_poly.type
_entity_poly.pdbx_seq_one_letter_code
_entity_poly.pdbx_strand_id
1 'polypeptide(L)' 'MYADLMTDIPGLDKSKFDEYFEMATVDEINGIKARFLHYNHLILNKKATNRPKDQLDVLELERLRADKL' A
#
# COMPACT_ATOMS: atom_id res chain seq x y z
N MET A 1 -5.36 -20.89 4.13
CA MET A 1 -5.57 -19.44 4.05
C MET A 1 -4.50 -18.81 4.93
N TYR A 2 -3.56 -18.06 4.35
CA TYR A 2 -2.52 -17.35 5.11
C TYR A 2 -3.00 -15.92 5.31
N ALA A 3 -3.18 -15.52 6.56
CA ALA A 3 -3.49 -14.15 6.93
C ALA A 3 -2.27 -13.59 7.65
N ASP A 4 -1.73 -12.49 7.15
CA ASP A 4 -0.67 -11.76 7.81
C ASP A 4 -1.32 -10.75 8.77
N LEU A 5 -0.90 -10.78 10.04
CA LEU A 5 -1.46 -9.91 11.08
C LEU A 5 -0.45 -8.79 11.35
N MET A 6 -0.80 -7.59 10.91
CA MET A 6 0.04 -6.41 11.10
C MET A 6 -0.63 -5.44 12.07
N THR A 7 0.12 -4.99 13.07
CA THR A 7 -0.30 -3.94 14.02
C THR A 7 0.15 -2.55 13.59
N ASP A 8 1.05 -2.49 12.61
CA ASP A 8 1.62 -1.28 12.02
C ASP A 8 1.65 -1.40 10.51
N ILE A 9 1.24 -0.33 9.84
CA ILE A 9 1.28 -0.24 8.39
C ILE A 9 2.28 0.88 8.05
N PRO A 10 3.46 0.58 7.46
CA PRO A 10 4.43 1.62 7.11
C PRO A 10 3.76 2.68 6.23
N GLY A 11 3.92 3.96 6.56
CA GLY A 11 3.31 5.09 5.85
C GLY A 11 1.95 5.55 6.37
N LEU A 12 1.38 4.84 7.34
CA LEU A 12 0.20 5.29 8.07
C LEU A 12 0.60 5.51 9.53
N ASP A 13 0.24 6.67 10.05
CA ASP A 13 0.52 6.99 11.44
C ASP A 13 -0.49 6.27 12.34
N LYS A 14 0.01 5.54 13.33
CA LYS A 14 -0.81 4.88 14.35
C LYS A 14 -1.72 5.87 15.07
N SER A 15 -1.27 7.10 15.27
CA SER A 15 -2.07 8.12 15.95
C SER A 15 -3.31 8.55 15.17
N LYS A 16 -3.37 8.23 13.86
CA LYS A 16 -4.49 8.54 12.95
C LYS A 16 -5.33 7.31 12.61
N PHE A 17 -5.17 6.22 13.36
CA PHE A 17 -5.93 4.99 13.13
C PHE A 17 -7.44 5.24 13.09
N ASP A 18 -7.97 6.02 14.04
CA ASP A 18 -9.41 6.29 14.12
C ASP A 18 -9.92 7.01 12.86
N GLU A 19 -9.17 8.00 12.35
CA GLU A 19 -9.49 8.69 11.08
C GLU A 19 -9.49 7.69 9.90
N TYR A 20 -8.50 6.80 9.86
CA TYR A 20 -8.40 5.79 8.80
C TYR A 20 -9.51 4.74 8.88
N PHE A 21 -9.94 4.40 10.10
CA PHE A 21 -11.00 3.46 10.36
C PHE A 21 -12.38 4.03 9.99
N GLU A 22 -12.61 5.33 10.20
CA GLU A 22 -13.82 6.03 9.78
C GLU A 22 -13.91 6.18 8.26
N MET A 23 -12.79 6.45 7.60
CA MET A 23 -12.72 6.55 6.13
C MET A 23 -12.72 5.19 5.42
N ALA A 24 -12.69 4.07 6.15
CA ALA A 24 -12.66 2.75 5.57
C ALA A 24 -13.99 2.42 4.90
N THR A 25 -13.93 1.90 3.68
CA THR A 25 -15.13 1.44 2.98
C THR A 25 -15.57 0.12 3.58
N VAL A 26 -16.83 0.02 3.99
CA VAL A 26 -17.41 -1.22 4.52
C VAL A 26 -18.16 -1.90 3.39
N ASP A 27 -17.77 -3.13 3.07
CA ASP A 27 -18.47 -3.98 2.10
C ASP A 27 -18.91 -5.28 2.78
N GLU A 28 -19.97 -5.89 2.28
CA GLU A 28 -20.55 -7.10 2.85
C GLU A 28 -20.27 -8.29 1.94
N ILE A 29 -19.39 -9.17 2.39
CA ILE A 29 -19.00 -10.37 1.65
C ILE A 29 -19.46 -11.58 2.45
N ASN A 30 -20.36 -12.37 1.89
CA ASN A 30 -20.92 -13.57 2.53
C ASN A 30 -21.53 -13.31 3.92
N GLY A 31 -22.16 -12.15 4.13
CA GLY A 31 -22.75 -11.74 5.42
C GLY A 31 -21.75 -11.21 6.45
N ILE A 32 -20.45 -11.11 6.09
CA ILE A 32 -19.41 -10.53 6.93
C ILE A 32 -19.10 -9.12 6.42
N LYS A 33 -19.21 -8.14 7.32
CA LYS A 33 -18.82 -6.76 7.04
C LYS A 33 -17.30 -6.64 7.05
N ALA A 34 -16.70 -6.63 5.87
CA ALA A 34 -15.27 -6.41 5.67
C ALA A 34 -15.00 -4.92 5.49
N ARG A 35 -14.07 -4.38 6.28
CA ARG A 35 -13.62 -2.99 6.15
C ARG A 35 -12.35 -2.95 5.32
N PHE A 36 -12.40 -2.22 4.22
CA PHE A 36 -11.27 -2.05 3.32
C PHE A 36 -10.61 -0.69 3.55
N LEU A 37 -9.29 -0.68 3.58
CA LEU A 37 -8.51 0.55 3.66
C LEU A 37 -8.85 1.46 2.47
N HIS A 38 -9.06 2.74 2.73
CA HIS A 38 -9.32 3.71 1.68
C HIS A 38 -8.13 3.80 0.69
N TYR A 39 -8.43 4.10 -0.58
CA TYR A 39 -7.45 4.16 -1.67
C TYR A 39 -6.24 5.06 -1.37
N ASN A 40 -6.48 6.20 -0.73
CA ASN A 40 -5.42 7.14 -0.33
C ASN A 40 -4.45 6.53 0.69
N HIS A 41 -4.94 5.73 1.63
CA HIS A 41 -4.12 5.06 2.64
C HIS A 41 -3.30 3.91 2.03
N LEU A 42 -3.85 3.22 1.01
CA LEU A 42 -3.09 2.24 0.23
C LEU A 42 -1.94 2.89 -0.55
N ILE A 43 -2.13 4.10 -1.09
CA ILE A 43 -1.07 4.86 -1.76
C ILE A 43 0.02 5.25 -0.75
N LEU A 44 -0.35 5.83 0.39
CA LEU A 44 0.61 6.20 1.43
C LEU A 44 1.41 5.00 1.92
N ASN A 45 0.72 3.88 2.14
CA ASN A 45 1.40 2.64 2.48
C ASN A 45 2.36 2.18 1.39
N LYS A 46 1.95 2.18 0.12
CA LYS A 46 2.82 1.77 -1.01
C LYS A 46 4.03 2.69 -1.18
N LYS A 47 3.85 4.00 -0.98
CA LYS A 47 4.94 4.99 -1.03
C LYS A 47 5.94 4.82 0.12
N ALA A 48 5.46 4.52 1.33
CA ALA A 48 6.33 4.34 2.49
C ALA A 48 6.98 2.95 2.57
N THR A 49 6.34 1.93 2.00
CA THR A 49 6.90 0.57 1.94
C THR A 49 8.00 0.43 0.88
N ASN A 50 8.30 1.49 0.11
CA ASN A 50 9.37 1.56 -0.88
C ASN A 50 9.55 0.22 -1.63
N ARG A 51 8.43 -0.31 -2.14
CA ARG A 51 8.38 -1.65 -2.73
C ARG A 51 9.45 -1.71 -3.84
N PRO A 52 10.37 -2.69 -3.81
CA PRO A 52 11.58 -2.74 -4.65
C PRO A 52 11.35 -2.82 -6.17
N LYS A 53 10.09 -2.78 -6.62
CA LYS A 53 9.72 -2.78 -8.03
C LYS A 53 10.02 -1.43 -8.70
N ASP A 54 9.84 -0.32 -8.00
CA ASP A 54 10.13 1.02 -8.54
C ASP A 54 11.63 1.27 -8.72
N GLN A 55 12.48 0.68 -7.85
CA GLN A 55 13.93 0.74 -8.02
C GLN A 55 14.41 -0.09 -9.22
N LEU A 56 13.78 -1.24 -9.48
CA LEU A 56 14.10 -2.08 -10.63
C LEU A 56 13.71 -1.39 -11.95
N ASP A 57 12.55 -0.72 -11.98
CA ASP A 57 12.09 0.02 -13.16
C ASP A 57 13.01 1.22 -13.46
N VAL A 58 13.52 1.93 -12.45
CA VAL A 58 14.53 3.00 -12.64
C VAL A 58 15.84 2.44 -13.19
N LEU A 59 16.32 1.30 -12.67
CA LEU A 59 17.59 0.68 -13.09
C LEU A 59 17.53 0.18 -14.54
N GLU A 60 16.38 -0.35 -14.97
CA GLU A 60 16.16 -0.82 -16.33
C GLU A 60 16.06 0.35 -17.34
N LEU A 61 15.43 1.45 -16.94
CA LEU A 61 15.38 2.68 -17.73
C LEU A 61 16.76 3.34 -17.89
N GLU A 62 17.61 3.29 -16.86
CA GLU A 62 19.01 3.75 -16.95
C GLU A 62 19.84 2.88 -17.92
N ARG A 63 19.66 1.55 -17.91
CA ARG A 63 20.31 0.65 -18.88
C ARG A 63 19.94 0.94 -20.33
N LEU A 64 18.64 1.10 -20.61
CA LEU A 64 18.15 1.39 -21.97
C LEU A 64 18.62 2.75 -22.50
N ARG A 65 18.92 3.70 -21.61
CA ARG A 65 19.48 5.01 -21.97
C ARG A 65 20.96 4.93 -22.33
N ALA A 66 21.73 4.07 -21.65
CA ALA A 66 23.16 3.87 -21.93
C ALA A 66 23.40 3.14 -23.26
N ASP A 67 22.51 2.21 -23.63
CA ASP A 67 22.59 1.45 -24.90
C ASP A 67 22.25 2.27 -26.16
N LYS A 68 21.78 3.51 -25.98
CA LYS A 68 21.46 4.44 -27.09
C LYS A 68 22.56 5.46 -27.38
N LEU A 69 23.74 5.36 -26.76
CA LEU A 69 24.88 6.24 -27.02
C LEU A 69 25.97 5.57 -27.86
#